data_AF-A0A7V0JLV4-F1
#
_entry.id   AF-A0A7V0JLV4-F1
#
_cell.length_a   1.000
_cell.length_b   1.000
_cell.length_c   1.000
_cell.angle_alpha   90.00
_cell.angle_beta   90.00
_cell.angle_gamma   90.00
#
_symmetry.space_group_name_H-M   'P 1'
#
loop_
_entity.id
_entity.type
_entity.pdbx_description
1 polymer ?
#
loop_
_entity_poly.entity_id
_entity_poly.type
_entity_poly.pdbx_seq_one_letter_code
_entity_poly.pdbx_strand_id
1 'polypeptide(L)'
;MSEKADKDELRVEIEREHFVRAALLAASLGIGEEEIQDIRLKALRQISAEYRNAPGTKSLAQQYGFSKQKVKNLLEKYAEEKRKEGNDKVLAHCYDLSAGEYLSFEEWVDQLLKDWDK
;
A
#
# COMPACT_ATOMS: atom_id res chain seq x y z
N MET A 1 9.09 18.14 21.64
CA MET A 1 9.45 16.72 21.87
C MET A 1 10.92 16.57 21.54
N SER A 2 11.62 15.60 22.13
CA SER A 2 13.04 15.37 21.85
C SER A 2 13.18 14.60 20.54
N GLU A 3 14.16 14.95 19.70
CA GLU A 3 14.42 14.28 18.41
C GLU A 3 14.57 12.75 18.55
N LYS A 4 15.04 12.28 19.71
CA LYS A 4 15.14 10.86 20.03
C LYS A 4 13.77 10.22 20.25
N ALA A 5 12.87 10.90 20.96
CA ALA A 5 11.52 10.40 21.23
C ALA A 5 10.70 10.27 19.95
N ASP A 6 10.86 11.21 19.01
CA ASP A 6 10.11 11.19 17.75
C ASP A 6 10.62 10.10 16.80
N LYS A 7 11.94 9.84 16.77
CA LYS A 7 12.53 8.70 16.03
C LYS A 7 12.12 7.35 16.62
N ASP A 8 11.99 7.26 17.94
CA ASP A 8 11.46 6.07 18.60
C ASP A 8 9.97 5.84 18.26
N GLU A 9 9.15 6.90 18.19
CA GLU A 9 7.74 6.81 17.74
C GLU A 9 7.65 6.30 16.30
N LEU A 10 8.45 6.85 15.38
CA LEU A 10 8.49 6.37 13.99
C LEU A 10 8.82 4.88 13.90
N ARG A 11 9.82 4.41 14.65
CA ARG A 11 10.18 2.98 14.68
C ARG A 11 9.01 2.13 15.16
N VAL A 12 8.34 2.55 16.24
CA VAL A 12 7.20 1.81 16.80
C VAL A 12 6.05 1.70 15.78
N GLU A 13 5.75 2.76 15.05
CA GLU A 13 4.69 2.72 14.03
C GLU A 13 5.07 1.83 12.84
N ILE A 14 6.35 1.74 12.47
CA ILE A 14 6.83 0.79 11.46
C ILE A 14 6.73 -0.66 11.96
N GLU A 15 7.15 -0.93 13.19
CA GLU A 15 7.08 -2.27 13.82
C GLU A 15 5.63 -2.76 13.97
N ARG A 16 4.68 -1.85 14.15
CA ARG A 16 3.24 -2.13 14.17
C ARG A 16 2.60 -2.18 12.79
N GLU A 17 3.39 -2.02 11.73
CA GLU A 17 2.92 -1.97 10.35
C GLU A 17 1.89 -0.86 10.09
N HIS A 18 1.90 0.20 10.90
CA HIS A 18 1.06 1.38 10.73
C HIS A 18 1.68 2.34 9.70
N PHE A 19 1.90 1.85 8.47
CA PHE A 19 2.74 2.53 7.49
C PHE A 19 2.20 3.90 7.05
N VAL A 20 0.88 4.11 7.03
CA VAL A 20 0.30 5.44 6.75
C VAL A 20 0.70 6.45 7.83
N ARG A 21 0.63 6.05 9.11
CA ARG A 21 1.04 6.89 10.24
C ARG A 21 2.56 7.10 10.23
N ALA A 22 3.33 6.03 9.97
CA ALA A 22 4.77 6.11 9.85
C ALA A 22 5.23 7.06 8.73
N ALA A 23 4.56 7.06 7.56
CA ALA A 23 4.89 7.95 6.45
C ALA A 23 4.66 9.43 6.84
N LEU A 24 3.57 9.71 7.56
CA LEU A 24 3.27 11.05 8.06
C LEU A 24 4.29 11.51 9.11
N LEU A 25 4.67 10.63 10.05
CA LEU A 25 5.71 10.92 11.03
C LEU A 25 7.06 11.17 10.37
N ALA A 26 7.49 10.31 9.44
CA ALA A 26 8.74 10.46 8.71
C ALA A 26 8.82 11.81 7.97
N ALA A 27 7.74 12.21 7.29
CA ALA A 27 7.66 13.52 6.64
C ALA A 27 7.76 14.67 7.64
N SER A 28 7.11 14.57 8.80
CA SER A 28 7.16 15.60 9.85
C SER A 28 8.54 15.73 10.49
N LEU A 29 9.32 14.65 10.49
CA LEU A 29 10.68 14.61 11.05
C LEU A 29 11.77 15.03 10.05
N GLY A 30 11.40 15.42 8.83
CA GLY A 30 12.37 15.79 7.80
C GLY A 30 13.26 14.63 7.37
N ILE A 31 12.75 13.39 7.49
CA ILE A 31 13.42 12.20 6.96
C ILE A 31 13.57 12.34 5.43
N GLY A 32 14.60 11.69 4.88
CA GLY A 32 14.88 11.77 3.44
C GLY A 32 13.70 11.28 2.60
N GLU A 33 13.46 11.91 1.45
CA GLU A 33 12.34 11.55 0.57
C GLU A 33 12.39 10.10 0.12
N GLU A 34 13.58 9.52 -0.07
CA GLU A 34 13.74 8.11 -0.43
C GLU A 34 13.19 7.15 0.64
N GLU A 35 13.46 7.43 1.92
CA GLU A 35 12.96 6.62 3.04
C GLU A 35 11.46 6.82 3.23
N ILE A 36 10.96 8.06 3.10
CA ILE A 36 9.52 8.35 3.10
C ILE A 36 8.82 7.59 1.97
N GLN A 37 9.42 7.58 0.77
CA GLN A 37 8.89 6.88 -0.39
C GLN A 37 8.76 5.37 -0.14
N ASP A 38 9.76 4.74 0.50
CA ASP A 38 9.69 3.32 0.86
C ASP A 38 8.51 3.02 1.81
N ILE A 39 8.33 3.85 2.84
CA ILE A 39 7.21 3.71 3.79
C ILE A 39 5.87 3.92 3.07
N ARG A 40 5.77 4.91 2.17
CA ARG A 40 4.58 5.16 1.35
C ARG A 40 4.25 3.96 0.45
N LEU A 41 5.25 3.32 -0.15
CA LEU A 41 5.05 2.12 -0.95
C LEU A 41 4.57 0.93 -0.11
N LYS A 42 5.09 0.77 1.11
CA LYS A 42 4.59 -0.24 2.08
C LYS A 42 3.14 0.01 2.46
N ALA A 43 2.79 1.26 2.79
CA ALA A 43 1.42 1.66 3.09
C ALA A 43 0.47 1.36 1.92
N LEU A 44 0.89 1.69 0.69
CA LEU A 44 0.09 1.43 -0.50
C LEU A 44 -0.10 -0.06 -0.76
N ARG A 45 0.95 -0.87 -0.57
CA ARG A 45 0.86 -2.34 -0.68
C ARG A 45 -0.13 -2.91 0.34
N GLN A 46 -0.04 -2.50 1.60
CA GLN A 46 -0.90 -3.01 2.67
C GLN A 46 -2.38 -2.72 2.37
N ILE A 47 -2.73 -1.45 2.10
CA ILE A 47 -4.13 -1.07 1.84
C ILE A 47 -4.70 -1.74 0.57
N SER A 48 -3.85 -1.98 -0.44
CA SER A 48 -4.26 -2.59 -1.70
C SER A 48 -4.35 -4.10 -1.60
N ALA A 49 -3.26 -4.75 -1.22
CA ALA A 49 -3.09 -6.19 -1.34
C ALA A 49 -3.64 -6.96 -0.14
N GLU A 50 -3.44 -6.43 1.06
CA GLU A 50 -3.87 -7.11 2.29
C GLU A 50 -5.32 -6.77 2.64
N TYR A 51 -5.73 -5.51 2.43
CA TYR A 51 -7.08 -5.06 2.79
C TYR A 51 -8.04 -4.97 1.61
N ARG A 52 -7.56 -5.13 0.36
CA ARG A 52 -8.39 -5.04 -0.86
C ARG A 52 -9.27 -3.79 -0.92
N ASN A 53 -8.75 -2.68 -0.39
CA ASN A 53 -9.51 -1.44 -0.26
C ASN A 53 -9.22 -0.53 -1.46
N ALA A 54 -10.03 -0.66 -2.51
CA ALA A 54 -9.85 0.11 -3.75
C ALA A 54 -10.00 1.64 -3.55
N PRO A 55 -11.04 2.15 -2.86
CA PRO A 55 -11.18 3.58 -2.60
C PRO A 55 -10.01 4.15 -1.80
N GLY A 56 -9.58 3.43 -0.76
CA GLY A 56 -8.44 3.81 0.07
C GLY A 56 -7.12 3.80 -0.71
N THR A 57 -6.92 2.78 -1.55
CA THR A 57 -5.76 2.68 -2.44
C THR A 57 -5.66 3.88 -3.38
N LYS A 58 -6.77 4.24 -4.04
CA LYS A 58 -6.83 5.39 -4.95
C LYS A 58 -6.52 6.70 -4.21
N SER A 59 -7.21 6.94 -3.09
CA SER A 59 -6.99 8.16 -2.28
C SER A 59 -5.54 8.28 -1.79
N LEU A 60 -4.98 7.18 -1.29
CA LEU A 60 -3.61 7.16 -0.77
C LEU A 60 -2.57 7.35 -1.88
N ALA A 61 -2.76 6.70 -3.04
CA ALA A 61 -1.90 6.89 -4.20
C ALA A 61 -1.89 8.35 -4.68
N GLN A 62 -3.06 8.99 -4.71
CA GLN A 62 -3.17 10.42 -5.07
C GLN A 62 -2.44 11.31 -4.07
N GLN A 63 -2.62 11.07 -2.77
CA GLN A 63 -1.90 11.82 -1.71
C GLN A 63 -0.37 11.70 -1.83
N TYR A 64 0.12 10.54 -2.29
CA TYR A 64 1.54 10.30 -2.50
C TYR A 64 2.05 10.68 -3.89
N GLY A 65 1.18 11.19 -4.78
CA GLY A 65 1.57 11.53 -6.15
C GLY A 65 1.91 10.32 -7.03
N PHE A 66 1.41 9.14 -6.70
CA PHE A 66 1.64 7.93 -7.48
C PHE A 66 0.67 7.83 -8.65
N SER A 67 1.21 7.59 -9.84
CA SER A 67 0.41 7.38 -11.04
C SER A 67 -0.28 6.00 -11.01
N LYS A 68 -1.37 5.88 -11.76
CA LYS A 68 -2.04 4.61 -12.05
C LYS A 68 -1.06 3.50 -12.44
N GLN A 69 -0.12 3.81 -13.34
CA GLN A 69 0.90 2.86 -13.79
C GLN A 69 1.87 2.47 -12.67
N LYS A 70 2.23 3.40 -11.79
CA LYS A 70 3.09 3.12 -10.63
C LYS A 70 2.41 2.14 -9.68
N VAL A 71 1.11 2.33 -9.43
CA VAL A 71 0.32 1.42 -8.58
C VAL A 71 0.19 0.05 -9.22
N LYS A 72 -0.13 -0.03 -10.52
CA LYS A 72 -0.17 -1.30 -11.26
C LYS A 72 1.15 -2.07 -11.09
N ASN A 73 2.28 -1.46 -11.44
CA ASN A 73 3.59 -2.10 -11.37
C ASN A 73 3.95 -2.53 -9.94
N LEU A 74 3.54 -1.74 -8.94
CA LEU A 74 3.78 -2.07 -7.52
C LEU A 74 3.07 -3.36 -7.12
N LEU A 75 1.81 -3.51 -7.52
CA LEU A 75 0.96 -4.64 -7.16
C LEU A 75 1.32 -5.90 -7.94
N GLU A 76 1.62 -5.78 -9.23
CA GLU A 76 2.12 -6.89 -10.05
C GLU A 76 3.45 -7.44 -9.49
N LYS A 77 4.39 -6.54 -9.16
CA LYS A 77 5.66 -6.94 -8.55
C LYS A 77 5.45 -7.61 -7.19
N TYR A 78 4.57 -7.07 -6.36
CA TYR A 78 4.23 -7.68 -5.06
C TYR A 78 3.64 -9.08 -5.22
N ALA A 79 2.73 -9.28 -6.18
CA ALA A 79 2.16 -10.59 -6.45
C ALA A 79 3.23 -11.60 -6.92
N GLU A 80 4.15 -11.16 -7.78
CA GLU A 80 5.28 -11.99 -8.21
C GLU A 80 6.22 -12.35 -7.03
N GLU A 81 6.54 -11.39 -6.16
CA GLU A 81 7.34 -11.61 -4.95
C GLU A 81 6.68 -12.65 -4.02
N LYS A 82 5.38 -12.50 -3.74
CA LYS A 82 4.66 -13.41 -2.85
C LYS A 82 4.56 -14.84 -3.38
N ARG A 83 4.40 -14.99 -4.70
CA ARG A 83 4.45 -16.30 -5.37
C ARG A 83 5.81 -16.96 -5.24
N LYS A 84 6.90 -16.20 -5.44
CA LYS A 84 8.27 -16.72 -5.28
C LYS A 84 8.56 -17.13 -3.83
N GLU A 85 7.99 -16.41 -2.86
CA GLU A 85 8.07 -16.73 -1.43
C GLU A 85 7.19 -17.93 -1.02
N GLY A 86 6.32 -18.44 -1.90
CA GLY A 86 5.34 -19.47 -1.58
C GLY A 86 4.22 -18.97 -0.66
N ASN A 87 4.05 -17.65 -0.52
CA ASN A 87 3.04 -17.02 0.32
C ASN A 87 1.84 -16.56 -0.52
N ASP A 88 1.19 -17.49 -1.18
CA ASP A 88 0.06 -17.20 -2.08
C ASP A 88 -1.23 -16.84 -1.33
N LYS A 89 -1.26 -17.02 -0.01
CA LYS A 89 -2.45 -16.77 0.82
C LYS A 89 -2.93 -15.32 0.71
N VAL A 90 -2.02 -14.36 0.63
CA VAL A 90 -2.37 -12.93 0.47
C VAL A 90 -2.92 -12.60 -0.92
N LEU A 91 -2.70 -13.50 -1.90
CA LEU A 91 -3.19 -13.38 -3.27
C LEU A 91 -4.46 -14.22 -3.51
N ALA A 92 -5.01 -14.82 -2.46
CA ALA A 92 -6.23 -15.60 -2.55
C ALA A 92 -7.39 -14.75 -3.08
N HIS A 93 -8.39 -15.44 -3.63
CA HIS A 93 -9.59 -14.79 -4.14
C HIS A 93 -10.28 -14.03 -3.01
N CYS A 94 -10.72 -12.81 -3.30
CA CYS A 94 -11.40 -11.96 -2.34
C CYS A 94 -12.72 -11.46 -2.95
N TYR A 95 -13.77 -11.39 -2.13
CA TYR A 95 -15.04 -10.84 -2.58
C TYR A 95 -14.90 -9.34 -2.79
N ASP A 96 -15.18 -8.89 -4.01
CA ASP A 96 -15.21 -7.48 -4.34
C ASP A 96 -16.65 -6.97 -4.37
N LEU A 97 -16.95 -6.00 -3.51
CA LEU A 97 -18.30 -5.43 -3.39
C LEU A 97 -18.76 -4.70 -4.65
N SER A 98 -17.83 -4.12 -5.42
CA SER A 98 -18.16 -3.36 -6.63
C SER A 98 -18.46 -4.24 -7.83
N ALA A 99 -17.76 -5.38 -7.94
CA ALA A 99 -18.00 -6.40 -8.96
C ALA A 99 -19.13 -7.37 -8.58
N GLY A 100 -19.37 -7.57 -7.28
CA GLY A 100 -20.39 -8.49 -6.78
C GLY A 100 -19.97 -9.97 -6.78
N GLU A 101 -18.68 -10.25 -6.96
CA GLU A 101 -18.12 -11.61 -7.08
C GLU A 101 -16.74 -11.74 -6.41
N TYR A 102 -16.25 -12.97 -6.30
CA TYR A 102 -14.89 -13.24 -5.82
C TYR A 102 -13.90 -13.08 -6.95
N LEU A 103 -12.97 -12.14 -6.81
CA LEU A 103 -11.92 -11.86 -7.78
C LEU A 103 -10.59 -12.45 -7.31
N SER A 104 -9.82 -13.00 -8.24
CA SER A 104 -8.39 -13.23 -8.07
C SER A 104 -7.65 -11.92 -7.79
N PHE A 105 -6.36 -12.01 -7.41
CA PHE A 105 -5.58 -10.80 -7.19
C PHE A 105 -5.48 -9.92 -8.43
N GLU A 106 -5.20 -10.54 -9.57
CA GLU A 106 -5.10 -9.88 -10.88
C GLU A 106 -6.42 -9.22 -11.29
N GLU A 107 -7.54 -9.94 -11.19
CA GLU A 107 -8.86 -9.40 -11.56
C GLU A 107 -9.24 -8.21 -10.66
N TRP A 108 -8.92 -8.28 -9.36
CA TRP A 108 -9.13 -7.16 -8.46
C TRP A 108 -8.25 -5.95 -8.83
N VAL A 109 -6.98 -6.16 -9.23
CA VAL A 109 -6.12 -5.08 -9.73
C VAL A 109 -6.69 -4.47 -11.00
N ASP A 110 -7.16 -5.29 -11.95
CA ASP A 110 -7.78 -4.80 -13.17
C ASP A 110 -9.05 -3.98 -12.86
N GLN A 111 -9.87 -4.42 -11.91
CA GLN A 111 -11.06 -3.70 -11.46
C GLN A 111 -10.70 -2.35 -10.81
N LEU A 112 -9.71 -2.34 -9.90
CA LEU A 112 -9.16 -1.12 -9.30
C LEU A 112 -8.72 -0.11 -10.37
N LEU A 113 -8.02 -0.59 -11.41
CA LEU A 113 -7.49 0.27 -12.48
C LEU A 113 -8.58 0.74 -13.44
N LYS A 114 -9.62 -0.06 -13.67
CA LYS A 114 -10.79 0.32 -14.49
C LYS A 114 -11.56 1.50 -13.88
N ASP A 115 -11.64 1.56 -12.56
CA ASP A 115 -12.34 2.61 -11.82
C ASP A 115 -11.42 3.75 -11.36
N TRP A 116 -10.17 3.74 -11.83
CA TRP A 116 -9.14 4.69 -11.40
C TRP A 116 -9.50 6.16 -11.63
N ASP A 117 -10.23 6.46 -12.71
CA ASP A 117 -10.60 7.83 -13.09
C ASP A 117 -12.09 8.13 -12.86
N LYS A 118 -12.86 7.17 -12.35
CA LYS A 118 -14.29 7.34 -12.00
C LYS A 118 -14.47 7.97 -10.63
#